data_AF-A0A934NYE4-F1
#
_entry.id   AF-A0A934NYE4-F1
#
_cell.length_a   1.000
_cell.length_b   1.000
_cell.length_c   1.000
_cell.angle_alpha   90.00
_cell.angle_beta   90.00
_cell.angle_gamma   90.00
#
_symmetry.space_group_name_H-M   'P 1'
#
loop_
_entity.id
_entity.type
_entity.pdbx_description
1 polymer ?
#
loop_
_entity_poly.entity_id
_entity_poly.type
_entity_poly.pdbx_seq_one_letter_code
_entity_poly.pdbx_strand_id
1 'polypeptide(L)'
;MTKEPQQQGAYLEVHGLTKQFGPVVAVSNLGFSAPPGSVTGFLGPNGAGKTTTLRMMLGLIKPTTGGATVGGVPYAQIAEPARAVGAVLDSLSLHPKRSAIGHLKIYAAAIGVPDSRAYEVLALVGLNDVADRKAGGFSLGMRQRLALATALLGDPPILILDEPANGLDPEGIHWLRDFLKAYARRGGTVLISSHILSEVEQLVDNVVIISRGSLVYQGTLDSLRTSVKSRILVTSSDPTKLTAALAEKGVGDATILPDGRLAVLGTTKEDISEVASTAGVQVFGMAAEQADLEQVFLSMTSGQFAAQAVPPPGQGYGPPQQGYGQPPGYGPPPGYGQPQPGYGPPPGYGPPPGYGQPQPGYGQPQPGYGQPQPGYGPPPQEYGPPLQEYGPPPGYGPPPGYGQTPDQQQGGN
;
A
#
# COMPACT_ATOMS: atom_id res chain seq x y z
N MET A 1 -11.22 -50.64 1.20
CA MET A 1 -10.42 -49.42 0.93
C MET A 1 -11.38 -48.27 0.76
N THR A 2 -11.76 -47.67 1.88
CA THR A 2 -12.73 -46.58 1.93
C THR A 2 -11.97 -45.31 1.59
N LYS A 3 -12.26 -44.70 0.44
CA LYS A 3 -11.73 -43.39 0.09
C LYS A 3 -12.23 -42.39 1.13
N GLU A 4 -11.31 -41.79 1.86
CA GLU A 4 -11.60 -40.65 2.73
C GLU A 4 -12.21 -39.51 1.91
N PRO A 5 -13.14 -38.74 2.49
CA PRO A 5 -13.79 -37.64 1.79
C PRO A 5 -12.80 -36.49 1.57
N GLN A 6 -12.42 -36.24 0.32
CA GLN A 6 -11.76 -35.00 -0.11
C GLN A 6 -12.74 -33.82 0.04
N GLN A 7 -12.78 -33.23 1.24
CA GLN A 7 -13.16 -31.83 1.40
C GLN A 7 -11.91 -31.08 1.87
N GLN A 8 -10.95 -30.92 0.96
CA GLN A 8 -9.83 -30.00 1.13
C GLN A 8 -10.31 -28.64 0.64
N GLY A 9 -10.54 -27.69 1.56
CA GLY A 9 -10.87 -26.31 1.20
C GLY A 9 -9.91 -25.81 0.13
N ALA A 10 -10.45 -25.14 -0.90
CA ALA A 10 -9.68 -24.77 -2.07
C ALA A 10 -8.51 -23.85 -1.67
N TYR A 11 -7.30 -24.41 -1.63
CA TYR A 11 -6.07 -23.70 -1.31
C TYR A 11 -5.41 -23.18 -2.58
N LEU A 12 -4.70 -22.06 -2.47
CA LEU A 12 -3.87 -21.52 -3.55
C LEU A 12 -2.45 -22.03 -3.39
N GLU A 13 -1.83 -22.46 -4.48
CA GLU A 13 -0.43 -22.91 -4.47
C GLU A 13 0.33 -22.34 -5.66
N VAL A 14 1.53 -21.85 -5.38
CA VAL A 14 2.48 -21.33 -6.36
C VAL A 14 3.77 -22.12 -6.22
N HIS A 15 4.30 -22.65 -7.33
CA HIS A 15 5.50 -23.49 -7.33
C HIS A 15 6.49 -23.07 -8.42
N GLY A 16 7.70 -22.69 -8.00
CA GLY A 16 8.82 -22.34 -8.89
C GLY A 16 8.50 -21.26 -9.92
N LEU A 17 7.54 -20.39 -9.63
CA LEU A 17 6.95 -19.45 -10.57
C LEU A 17 7.97 -18.39 -10.96
N THR A 18 8.26 -18.29 -12.25
CA THR A 18 9.24 -17.34 -12.78
C THR A 18 8.64 -16.57 -13.93
N LYS A 19 8.89 -15.25 -13.97
CA LYS A 19 8.53 -14.40 -15.10
C LYS A 19 9.68 -13.51 -15.51
N GLN A 20 10.07 -13.66 -16.77
CA GLN A 20 11.05 -12.82 -17.44
C GLN A 20 10.39 -12.05 -18.60
N PHE A 21 10.63 -10.74 -18.64
CA PHE A 21 10.24 -9.84 -19.72
C PHE A 21 11.51 -9.35 -20.41
N GLY A 22 11.88 -9.99 -21.53
CA GLY A 22 13.15 -9.70 -22.21
C GLY A 22 14.33 -9.89 -21.24
N PRO A 23 15.14 -8.86 -20.95
CA PRO A 23 16.25 -8.96 -20.00
C PRO A 23 15.83 -8.87 -18.53
N VAL A 24 14.60 -8.46 -18.22
CA VAL A 24 14.15 -8.18 -16.85
C VAL A 24 13.46 -9.40 -16.24
N VAL A 25 14.00 -9.93 -15.15
CA VAL A 25 13.34 -10.97 -14.34
C VAL A 25 12.45 -10.28 -13.30
N ALA A 26 11.14 -10.31 -13.52
CA ALA A 26 10.16 -9.69 -12.64
C ALA A 26 9.77 -10.57 -11.44
N VAL A 27 9.79 -11.90 -11.63
CA VAL A 27 9.54 -12.91 -10.59
C VAL A 27 10.52 -14.05 -10.83
N SER A 28 11.15 -14.56 -9.77
CA SER A 28 12.22 -15.57 -9.85
C SER A 28 11.97 -16.68 -8.84
N ASN A 29 11.70 -17.89 -9.34
CA ASN A 29 11.53 -19.11 -8.55
C ASN A 29 10.62 -18.94 -7.31
N LEU A 30 9.52 -18.22 -7.46
CA LEU A 30 8.60 -17.94 -6.36
C LEU A 30 7.77 -19.18 -6.03
N GLY A 31 7.70 -19.52 -4.74
CA GLY A 31 6.81 -20.58 -4.26
C GLY A 31 6.19 -20.19 -2.94
N PHE A 32 4.88 -20.40 -2.80
CA PHE A 32 4.14 -20.20 -1.55
C PHE A 32 2.75 -20.85 -1.64
N SER A 33 2.03 -20.88 -0.52
CA SER A 33 0.65 -21.33 -0.45
C SER A 33 -0.21 -20.38 0.38
N ALA A 34 -1.50 -20.30 0.05
CA ALA A 34 -2.51 -19.63 0.88
C ALA A 34 -3.53 -20.68 1.36
N PRO A 35 -3.58 -20.95 2.68
CA PRO A 35 -4.43 -22.00 3.22
C PRO A 35 -5.91 -21.57 3.27
N PRO A 36 -6.84 -22.54 3.20
CA PRO A 36 -8.26 -22.27 3.29
C PRO A 36 -8.65 -21.78 4.68
N GLY A 37 -9.74 -21.03 4.76
CA GLY A 37 -10.23 -20.47 6.01
C GLY A 37 -9.35 -19.37 6.60
N SER A 38 -8.46 -18.77 5.80
CA SER A 38 -7.51 -17.76 6.26
C SER A 38 -7.37 -16.61 5.27
N VAL A 39 -6.90 -15.48 5.79
CA VAL A 39 -6.45 -14.35 4.98
C VAL A 39 -4.93 -14.34 4.93
N THR A 40 -4.38 -14.47 3.72
CA THR A 40 -2.94 -14.38 3.46
C THR A 40 -2.58 -13.03 2.85
N GLY A 41 -1.71 -12.28 3.52
CA GLY A 41 -1.10 -11.06 3.00
C GLY A 41 0.07 -11.37 2.07
N PHE A 42 0.04 -10.87 0.84
CA PHE A 42 1.11 -10.96 -0.13
C PHE A 42 1.84 -9.62 -0.23
N LEU A 43 2.96 -9.52 0.48
CA LEU A 43 3.58 -8.25 0.86
C LEU A 43 4.88 -8.04 0.12
N GLY A 44 5.14 -6.80 -0.24
CA GLY A 44 6.41 -6.41 -0.84
C GLY A 44 6.35 -4.99 -1.40
N PRO A 45 7.49 -4.30 -1.48
CA PRO A 45 7.54 -2.95 -2.04
C PRO A 45 7.09 -2.89 -3.51
N ASN A 46 6.92 -1.68 -4.02
CA ASN A 46 6.58 -1.45 -5.42
C ASN A 46 7.67 -2.03 -6.33
N GLY A 47 7.25 -2.75 -7.37
CA GLY A 47 8.17 -3.46 -8.26
C GLY A 47 8.65 -4.82 -7.75
N ALA A 48 8.24 -5.28 -6.57
CA ALA A 48 8.62 -6.60 -6.05
C ALA A 48 8.04 -7.79 -6.85
N GLY A 49 7.11 -7.57 -7.79
CA GLY A 49 6.51 -8.62 -8.61
C GLY A 49 5.11 -9.07 -8.16
N LYS A 50 4.44 -8.33 -7.25
CA LYS A 50 3.12 -8.67 -6.69
C LYS A 50 2.04 -8.85 -7.78
N THR A 51 1.69 -7.77 -8.47
CA THR A 51 0.71 -7.77 -9.56
C THR A 51 1.06 -8.76 -10.67
N THR A 52 2.35 -8.89 -11.02
CA THR A 52 2.81 -9.87 -12.01
C THR A 52 2.51 -11.30 -11.56
N THR A 53 2.74 -11.62 -10.28
CA THR A 53 2.43 -12.92 -9.70
C THR A 53 0.94 -13.19 -9.72
N LEU A 54 0.11 -12.25 -9.25
CA LEU A 54 -1.35 -12.42 -9.23
C LEU A 54 -1.92 -12.61 -10.64
N ARG A 55 -1.42 -11.86 -11.63
CA ARG A 55 -1.79 -12.03 -13.04
C ARG A 55 -1.38 -13.39 -13.60
N MET A 56 -0.24 -13.94 -13.20
CA MET A 56 0.15 -15.30 -13.58
C MET A 56 -0.75 -16.36 -12.95
N MET A 57 -1.10 -16.21 -11.67
CA MET A 57 -2.03 -17.11 -10.99
C MET A 57 -3.40 -17.17 -11.67
N LEU A 58 -3.86 -16.03 -12.18
CA LEU A 58 -5.15 -15.89 -12.89
C LEU A 58 -5.05 -16.13 -14.40
N GLY A 59 -3.91 -16.64 -14.90
CA GLY A 59 -3.73 -16.96 -16.32
C GLY A 59 -3.72 -15.74 -17.26
N LEU A 60 -3.66 -14.52 -16.74
CA LEU A 60 -3.61 -13.27 -17.52
C LEU A 60 -2.21 -13.02 -18.10
N ILE A 61 -1.19 -13.62 -17.50
CA ILE A 61 0.20 -13.60 -17.99
C ILE A 61 0.73 -15.04 -17.95
N LYS A 62 1.29 -15.52 -19.06
CA LYS A 62 1.95 -16.84 -19.08
C LYS A 62 3.28 -16.79 -18.30
N PRO A 63 3.52 -17.69 -17.33
CA PRO A 63 4.83 -17.80 -16.68
C PRO A 63 5.92 -18.23 -17.66
N THR A 64 7.17 -17.85 -17.38
CA THR A 64 8.34 -18.36 -18.10
C THR A 64 8.61 -19.82 -17.69
N THR A 65 8.59 -20.10 -16.39
CA THR A 65 8.67 -21.45 -15.82
C THR A 65 7.82 -21.52 -14.54
N GLY A 66 7.57 -22.74 -14.05
CA GLY A 66 6.74 -22.99 -12.88
C GLY A 66 5.24 -22.83 -13.16
N GLY A 67 4.45 -22.77 -12.10
CA GLY A 67 3.01 -22.73 -12.22
C GLY A 67 2.31 -22.30 -10.92
N ALA A 68 1.00 -22.13 -11.04
CA ALA A 68 0.11 -21.87 -9.92
C ALA A 68 -1.15 -22.71 -10.10
N THR A 69 -1.71 -23.17 -8.98
CA THR A 69 -2.94 -23.96 -8.97
C THR A 69 -3.95 -23.42 -7.96
N VAL A 70 -5.21 -23.74 -8.24
CA VAL A 70 -6.38 -23.42 -7.46
C VAL A 70 -7.04 -24.75 -7.15
N GLY A 71 -6.94 -25.22 -5.91
CA GLY A 71 -7.40 -26.58 -5.55
C GLY A 71 -6.69 -27.68 -6.36
N GLY A 72 -5.40 -27.51 -6.64
CA GLY A 72 -4.59 -28.47 -7.40
C GLY A 72 -4.74 -28.41 -8.93
N VAL A 73 -5.63 -27.56 -9.46
CA VAL A 73 -5.83 -27.39 -10.90
C VAL A 73 -5.28 -26.04 -11.38
N PRO A 74 -4.51 -25.97 -12.48
CA PRO A 74 -4.12 -24.70 -13.07
C PRO A 74 -5.35 -23.85 -13.46
N TYR A 75 -5.36 -22.56 -13.14
CA TYR A 75 -6.54 -21.69 -13.34
C TYR A 75 -7.09 -21.73 -14.78
N ALA A 76 -6.20 -21.77 -15.78
CA ALA A 76 -6.60 -21.83 -17.20
C ALA A 76 -7.30 -23.15 -17.61
N GLN A 77 -7.28 -24.18 -16.76
CA GLN A 77 -7.91 -25.48 -16.99
C GLN A 77 -9.23 -25.64 -16.22
N ILE A 78 -9.63 -24.64 -15.44
CA ILE A 78 -10.89 -24.67 -14.69
C ILE A 78 -12.04 -24.37 -15.64
N ALA A 79 -13.07 -25.22 -15.63
CA ALA A 79 -14.24 -25.09 -16.51
C ALA A 79 -15.05 -23.80 -16.22
N GLU A 80 -15.23 -23.47 -14.94
CA GLU A 80 -15.97 -22.30 -14.48
C GLU A 80 -15.07 -21.39 -13.61
N PRO A 81 -14.11 -20.67 -14.22
CA PRO A 81 -13.07 -19.97 -13.47
C PRO A 81 -13.62 -18.86 -12.55
N ALA A 82 -14.69 -18.18 -12.97
CA ALA A 82 -15.36 -17.15 -12.17
C ALA A 82 -16.08 -17.69 -10.92
N ARG A 83 -16.37 -19.00 -10.86
CA ARG A 83 -16.89 -19.67 -9.67
C ARG A 83 -15.79 -20.28 -8.81
N ALA A 84 -14.56 -20.36 -9.32
CA ALA A 84 -13.42 -20.86 -8.55
C ALA A 84 -12.67 -19.73 -7.85
N VAL A 85 -12.50 -18.58 -8.53
CA VAL A 85 -11.76 -17.43 -7.99
C VAL A 85 -12.48 -16.14 -8.33
N GLY A 86 -12.78 -15.35 -7.31
CA GLY A 86 -13.13 -13.94 -7.44
C GLY A 86 -11.87 -13.09 -7.40
N ALA A 87 -11.68 -12.20 -8.37
CA ALA A 87 -10.47 -11.39 -8.46
C ALA A 87 -10.76 -9.90 -8.63
N VAL A 88 -9.96 -9.08 -7.94
CA VAL A 88 -9.89 -7.63 -8.14
C VAL A 88 -8.42 -7.28 -8.33
N LEU A 89 -7.99 -7.02 -9.58
CA LEU A 89 -6.60 -6.63 -9.91
C LEU A 89 -6.43 -5.15 -10.25
N ASP A 90 -7.54 -4.50 -10.58
CA ASP A 90 -7.65 -3.07 -10.78
C ASP A 90 -9.10 -2.69 -10.42
N SER A 91 -9.26 -1.94 -9.33
CA SER A 91 -10.57 -1.62 -8.77
C SER A 91 -11.25 -0.42 -9.44
N LEU A 92 -10.56 0.28 -10.35
CA LEU A 92 -10.99 1.59 -10.84
C LEU A 92 -11.60 1.59 -12.23
N SER A 93 -11.54 0.47 -12.95
CA SER A 93 -12.04 0.32 -14.32
C SER A 93 -13.57 0.15 -14.39
N LEU A 94 -14.33 1.12 -13.89
CA LEU A 94 -15.80 1.16 -13.95
C LEU A 94 -16.28 2.19 -14.98
N HIS A 95 -17.23 1.81 -15.83
CA HIS A 95 -17.80 2.73 -16.82
C HIS A 95 -18.66 3.82 -16.12
N PRO A 96 -18.30 5.11 -16.21
CA PRO A 96 -18.86 6.15 -15.34
C PRO A 96 -20.36 6.40 -15.55
N LYS A 97 -20.91 6.11 -16.74
CA LYS A 97 -22.33 6.30 -17.03
C LYS A 97 -23.22 5.08 -16.71
N ARG A 98 -22.63 3.97 -16.24
CA ARG A 98 -23.37 2.74 -15.95
C ARG A 98 -23.81 2.70 -14.48
N SER A 99 -25.01 2.21 -14.21
CA SER A 99 -25.47 1.97 -12.83
C SER A 99 -24.70 0.80 -12.21
N ALA A 100 -24.64 0.73 -10.87
CA ALA A 100 -24.00 -0.39 -10.18
C ALA A 100 -24.65 -1.73 -10.53
N ILE A 101 -26.00 -1.79 -10.56
CA ILE A 101 -26.73 -2.99 -10.96
C ILE A 101 -26.49 -3.33 -12.43
N GLY A 102 -26.50 -2.34 -13.32
CA GLY A 102 -26.25 -2.54 -14.74
C GLY A 102 -24.82 -3.02 -15.03
N HIS A 103 -23.84 -2.60 -14.21
CA HIS A 103 -22.49 -3.13 -14.26
C HIS A 103 -22.47 -4.61 -13.92
N LEU A 104 -23.06 -5.01 -12.79
CA LEU A 104 -23.05 -6.40 -12.34
C LEU A 104 -23.84 -7.33 -13.26
N LYS A 105 -24.97 -6.91 -13.82
CA LYS A 105 -25.76 -7.73 -14.76
C LYS A 105 -24.98 -8.14 -16.02
N ILE A 106 -24.05 -7.31 -16.48
CA ILE A 106 -23.19 -7.66 -17.62
C ILE A 106 -22.27 -8.82 -17.26
N TYR A 107 -21.64 -8.75 -16.09
CA TYR A 107 -20.78 -9.85 -15.61
C TYR A 107 -21.61 -11.08 -15.27
N ALA A 108 -22.80 -10.91 -14.70
CA ALA A 108 -23.72 -12.01 -14.41
C ALA A 108 -24.07 -12.81 -15.67
N ALA A 109 -24.41 -12.11 -16.75
CA ALA A 109 -24.64 -12.72 -18.06
C ALA A 109 -23.37 -13.41 -18.60
N ALA A 110 -22.19 -12.80 -18.46
CA ALA A 110 -20.93 -13.35 -18.94
C ALA A 110 -20.52 -14.66 -18.25
N ILE A 111 -20.88 -14.83 -16.97
CA ILE A 111 -20.54 -16.03 -16.18
C ILE A 111 -21.73 -16.99 -16.01
N GLY A 112 -22.88 -16.70 -16.63
CA GLY A 112 -24.06 -17.55 -16.60
C GLY A 112 -24.76 -17.65 -15.24
N VAL A 113 -24.78 -16.57 -14.45
CA VAL A 113 -25.56 -16.48 -13.19
C VAL A 113 -26.81 -15.60 -13.38
N PRO A 114 -27.90 -15.85 -12.63
CA PRO A 114 -29.14 -15.08 -12.79
C PRO A 114 -28.96 -13.61 -12.36
N ASP A 115 -29.75 -12.72 -12.96
CA ASP A 115 -29.79 -11.29 -12.61
C ASP A 115 -30.06 -11.03 -11.12
N SER A 116 -30.77 -11.94 -10.44
CA SER A 116 -31.01 -11.86 -8.99
C SER A 116 -29.71 -11.83 -8.19
N ARG A 117 -28.68 -12.53 -8.66
CA ARG A 117 -27.36 -12.59 -8.02
C ARG A 117 -26.70 -11.21 -7.94
N ALA A 118 -26.97 -10.34 -8.92
CA ALA A 118 -26.44 -8.98 -8.91
C ALA A 118 -26.99 -8.15 -7.73
N TYR A 119 -28.26 -8.34 -7.35
CA TYR A 119 -28.84 -7.68 -6.19
C TYR A 119 -28.31 -8.26 -4.88
N GLU A 120 -28.14 -9.59 -4.80
CA GLU A 120 -27.57 -10.26 -3.63
C GLU A 120 -26.16 -9.72 -3.32
N VAL A 121 -25.27 -9.64 -4.32
CA VAL A 121 -23.90 -9.16 -4.08
C VAL A 121 -23.84 -7.67 -3.76
N LEU A 122 -24.76 -6.85 -4.28
CA LEU A 122 -24.86 -5.43 -3.88
C LEU A 122 -25.27 -5.31 -2.42
N ALA A 123 -26.21 -6.13 -1.95
CA ALA A 123 -26.60 -6.16 -0.55
C ALA A 123 -25.43 -6.58 0.34
N LEU A 124 -24.65 -7.61 -0.05
CA LEU A 124 -23.48 -8.08 0.69
C LEU A 124 -22.42 -6.99 0.90
N VAL A 125 -22.24 -6.09 -0.08
CA VAL A 125 -21.27 -4.99 0.02
C VAL A 125 -21.89 -3.66 0.48
N GLY A 126 -23.17 -3.65 0.87
CA GLY A 126 -23.86 -2.45 1.36
C GLY A 126 -24.06 -1.36 0.30
N LEU A 127 -24.33 -1.74 -0.94
CA LEU A 127 -24.60 -0.82 -2.07
C LEU A 127 -26.03 -0.93 -2.62
N ASN A 128 -26.94 -1.59 -1.91
CA ASN A 128 -28.32 -1.79 -2.37
C ASN A 128 -29.06 -0.45 -2.64
N ASP A 129 -28.92 0.53 -1.75
CA ASP A 129 -29.63 1.82 -1.85
C ASP A 129 -29.14 2.70 -3.01
N VAL A 130 -27.99 2.34 -3.60
CA VAL A 130 -27.38 3.06 -4.72
C VAL A 130 -27.28 2.19 -5.98
N ALA A 131 -28.04 1.08 -6.05
CA ALA A 131 -27.99 0.11 -7.15
C ALA A 131 -28.18 0.77 -8.53
N ASP A 132 -29.15 1.70 -8.65
CA ASP A 132 -29.48 2.39 -9.89
C ASP A 132 -28.63 3.65 -10.16
N ARG A 133 -27.82 4.07 -9.18
CA ARG A 133 -26.98 5.26 -9.32
C ARG A 133 -25.76 4.96 -10.20
N LYS A 134 -25.40 5.94 -11.03
CA LYS A 134 -24.27 5.84 -11.96
C LYS A 134 -22.93 5.81 -11.22
N ALA A 135 -22.05 4.88 -11.60
CA ALA A 135 -20.73 4.67 -11.00
C ALA A 135 -19.82 5.90 -11.09
N GLY A 136 -20.05 6.80 -12.05
CA GLY A 136 -19.31 8.07 -12.19
C GLY A 136 -19.43 8.97 -10.95
N GLY A 137 -20.54 8.89 -10.21
CA GLY A 137 -20.72 9.62 -8.97
C GLY A 137 -20.26 8.88 -7.71
N PHE A 138 -19.69 7.67 -7.82
CA PHE A 138 -19.30 6.87 -6.65
C PHE A 138 -18.00 7.38 -6.04
N SER A 139 -17.95 7.39 -4.69
CA SER A 139 -16.69 7.56 -3.96
C SER A 139 -15.74 6.39 -4.26
N LEU A 140 -14.47 6.54 -3.91
CA LEU A 140 -13.48 5.48 -4.07
C LEU A 140 -13.89 4.20 -3.33
N GLY A 141 -14.36 4.31 -2.08
CA GLY A 141 -14.88 3.17 -1.31
C GLY A 141 -16.09 2.48 -1.96
N MET A 142 -17.02 3.25 -2.54
CA MET A 142 -18.15 2.66 -3.28
C MET A 142 -17.70 1.91 -4.54
N ARG A 143 -16.67 2.41 -5.25
CA ARG A 143 -16.10 1.73 -6.42
C ARG A 143 -15.40 0.44 -6.01
N GLN A 144 -14.64 0.47 -4.93
CA GLN A 144 -13.99 -0.72 -4.36
C GLN A 144 -15.02 -1.78 -3.95
N ARG A 145 -16.09 -1.36 -3.27
CA ARG A 145 -17.22 -2.24 -2.91
C ARG A 145 -17.88 -2.86 -4.13
N LEU A 146 -18.09 -2.09 -5.20
CA LEU A 146 -18.64 -2.61 -6.46
C LEU A 146 -17.67 -3.57 -7.17
N ALA A 147 -16.36 -3.32 -7.13
CA ALA A 147 -15.35 -4.24 -7.64
C ALA A 147 -15.38 -5.57 -6.86
N LEU A 148 -15.48 -5.50 -5.53
CA LEU A 148 -15.62 -6.70 -4.69
C LEU A 148 -16.93 -7.44 -4.96
N ALA A 149 -18.06 -6.73 -5.13
CA ALA A 149 -19.33 -7.35 -5.52
C ALA A 149 -19.21 -8.08 -6.87
N THR A 150 -18.46 -7.53 -7.82
CA THR A 150 -18.18 -8.18 -9.11
C THR A 150 -17.41 -9.49 -8.91
N ALA A 151 -16.39 -9.49 -8.04
CA ALA A 151 -15.62 -10.69 -7.71
C ALA A 151 -16.47 -11.78 -7.01
N LEU A 152 -17.54 -11.41 -6.31
CA LEU A 152 -18.41 -12.33 -5.58
C LEU A 152 -19.56 -12.92 -6.42
N LEU A 153 -19.75 -12.46 -7.65
CA LEU A 153 -20.89 -12.87 -8.50
C LEU A 153 -20.97 -14.38 -8.67
N GLY A 154 -19.85 -15.05 -8.93
CA GLY A 154 -19.77 -16.50 -9.11
C GLY A 154 -19.85 -17.33 -7.83
N ASP A 155 -20.02 -16.68 -6.67
CA ASP A 155 -19.93 -17.28 -5.33
C ASP A 155 -18.63 -18.11 -5.13
N PRO A 156 -17.45 -17.52 -5.42
CA PRO A 156 -16.21 -18.28 -5.39
C PRO A 156 -15.84 -18.68 -3.96
N PRO A 157 -15.06 -19.76 -3.77
CA PRO A 157 -14.43 -20.08 -2.49
C PRO A 157 -13.15 -19.26 -2.24
N ILE A 158 -12.54 -18.69 -3.29
CA ILE A 158 -11.24 -17.99 -3.22
C ILE A 158 -11.39 -16.54 -3.69
N LEU A 159 -10.76 -15.61 -2.97
CA LEU A 159 -10.58 -14.22 -3.39
C LEU A 159 -9.10 -13.87 -3.60
N ILE A 160 -8.79 -13.20 -4.70
CA ILE A 160 -7.48 -12.62 -4.99
C ILE A 160 -7.64 -11.10 -5.20
N LEU A 161 -7.06 -10.30 -4.32
CA LEU A 161 -7.26 -8.85 -4.29
C LEU A 161 -5.91 -8.12 -4.35
N ASP A 162 -5.71 -7.29 -5.38
CA ASP A 162 -4.52 -6.46 -5.55
C ASP A 162 -4.76 -5.07 -4.94
N GLU A 163 -4.01 -4.74 -3.89
CA GLU A 163 -4.04 -3.47 -3.14
C GLU A 163 -5.46 -2.92 -2.84
N PRO A 164 -6.38 -3.73 -2.27
CA PRO A 164 -7.79 -3.34 -2.14
C PRO A 164 -8.06 -2.27 -1.07
N ALA A 165 -7.09 -1.99 -0.20
CA ALA A 165 -7.18 -0.95 0.82
C ALA A 165 -6.74 0.43 0.30
N ASN A 166 -6.09 0.49 -0.87
CA ASN A 166 -5.46 1.71 -1.36
C ASN A 166 -6.50 2.81 -1.65
N GLY A 167 -6.30 3.97 -1.04
CA GLY A 167 -7.16 5.15 -1.17
C GLY A 167 -8.54 5.03 -0.49
N LEU A 168 -8.76 4.00 0.32
CA LEU A 168 -9.92 3.97 1.22
C LEU A 168 -9.70 4.92 2.40
N ASP A 169 -10.81 5.46 2.92
CA ASP A 169 -10.84 6.13 4.20
C ASP A 169 -10.76 5.10 5.36
N PRO A 170 -10.52 5.54 6.61
CA PRO A 170 -10.41 4.63 7.76
C PRO A 170 -11.64 3.72 7.95
N GLU A 171 -12.85 4.24 7.69
CA GLU A 171 -14.09 3.47 7.74
C GLU A 171 -14.13 2.38 6.66
N GLY A 172 -13.73 2.70 5.43
CA GLY A 172 -13.64 1.75 4.33
C GLY A 172 -12.65 0.61 4.60
N ILE A 173 -11.49 0.92 5.20
CA ILE A 173 -10.49 -0.08 5.61
C ILE A 173 -11.07 -1.01 6.67
N HIS A 174 -11.76 -0.45 7.67
CA HIS A 174 -12.39 -1.25 8.73
C HIS A 174 -13.45 -2.20 8.16
N TRP A 175 -14.34 -1.69 7.30
CA TRP A 175 -15.34 -2.51 6.62
C TRP A 175 -14.71 -3.64 5.79
N LEU A 176 -13.68 -3.32 4.99
CA LEU A 176 -13.01 -4.31 4.13
C LEU A 176 -12.40 -5.42 4.99
N ARG A 177 -11.75 -5.04 6.10
CA ARG A 177 -11.16 -5.99 7.04
C ARG A 177 -12.21 -6.94 7.60
N ASP A 178 -13.31 -6.42 8.11
CA ASP A 178 -14.37 -7.23 8.71
C ASP A 178 -15.03 -8.16 7.69
N PHE A 179 -15.25 -7.66 6.48
CA PHE A 179 -15.77 -8.44 5.37
C PHE A 179 -14.87 -9.64 5.04
N LEU A 180 -13.56 -9.41 4.83
CA LEU A 180 -12.63 -10.48 4.46
C LEU A 180 -12.39 -11.47 5.59
N LYS A 181 -12.36 -11.01 6.86
CA LYS A 181 -12.32 -11.90 8.02
C LYS A 181 -13.57 -12.78 8.10
N ALA A 182 -14.76 -12.21 7.89
CA ALA A 182 -16.00 -12.99 7.87
C ALA A 182 -15.99 -14.02 6.72
N TYR A 183 -15.48 -13.63 5.55
CA TYR A 183 -15.30 -14.50 4.40
C TYR A 183 -14.33 -15.66 4.68
N ALA A 184 -13.20 -15.40 5.34
CA ALA A 184 -12.27 -16.45 5.74
C ALA A 184 -12.88 -17.38 6.80
N ARG A 185 -13.57 -16.85 7.81
CA ARG A 185 -14.21 -17.66 8.87
C ARG A 185 -15.25 -18.66 8.38
N ARG A 186 -15.88 -18.42 7.22
CA ARG A 186 -16.79 -19.39 6.58
C ARG A 186 -16.07 -20.46 5.73
N GLY A 187 -14.74 -20.55 5.82
CA GLY A 187 -13.91 -21.50 5.07
C GLY A 187 -13.34 -20.95 3.75
N GLY A 188 -13.58 -19.68 3.42
CA GLY A 188 -13.04 -19.06 2.22
C GLY A 188 -11.53 -18.80 2.31
N THR A 189 -10.86 -18.75 1.17
CA THR A 189 -9.43 -18.42 1.06
C THR A 189 -9.29 -17.00 0.53
N VAL A 190 -8.50 -16.15 1.19
CA VAL A 190 -8.26 -14.77 0.72
C VAL A 190 -6.78 -14.54 0.54
N LEU A 191 -6.37 -14.09 -0.64
CA LEU A 191 -5.03 -13.57 -0.92
C LEU A 191 -5.14 -12.07 -1.21
N ILE A 192 -4.56 -11.24 -0.34
CA ILE A 192 -4.57 -9.78 -0.46
C ILE A 192 -3.15 -9.27 -0.63
N SER A 193 -2.88 -8.47 -1.66
CA SER A 193 -1.60 -7.79 -1.79
C SER A 193 -1.60 -6.44 -1.05
N SER A 194 -0.45 -6.06 -0.49
CA SER A 194 -0.16 -4.70 -0.04
C SER A 194 1.34 -4.42 -0.13
N HIS A 195 1.70 -3.14 -0.19
CA HIS A 195 3.08 -2.68 -0.08
C HIS A 195 3.43 -2.21 1.35
N ILE A 196 2.46 -2.12 2.25
CA ILE A 196 2.60 -1.67 3.64
C ILE A 196 2.02 -2.73 4.57
N LEU A 197 2.84 -3.26 5.48
CA LEU A 197 2.38 -4.29 6.41
C LEU A 197 1.32 -3.74 7.39
N SER A 198 1.49 -2.51 7.89
CA SER A 198 0.57 -1.90 8.86
C SER A 198 -0.86 -1.72 8.35
N GLU A 199 -1.07 -1.65 7.02
CA GLU A 199 -2.42 -1.63 6.42
C GLU A 199 -3.18 -2.94 6.62
N VAL A 200 -2.46 -4.07 6.58
CA VAL A 200 -3.04 -5.41 6.52
C VAL A 200 -2.74 -6.26 7.74
N GLU A 201 -1.89 -5.79 8.66
CA GLU A 201 -1.50 -6.52 9.87
C GLU A 201 -2.70 -6.96 10.71
N GLN A 202 -3.68 -6.07 10.89
CA GLN A 202 -4.89 -6.38 11.65
C GLN A 202 -5.88 -7.28 10.89
N LEU A 203 -5.63 -7.56 9.61
CA LEU A 203 -6.49 -8.30 8.71
C LEU A 203 -6.00 -9.74 8.47
N VAL A 204 -4.69 -9.94 8.35
CA VAL A 204 -4.08 -11.18 7.85
C VAL A 204 -3.73 -12.16 8.96
N ASP A 205 -3.91 -13.45 8.69
CA ASP A 205 -3.47 -14.57 9.53
C ASP A 205 -2.07 -15.05 9.12
N ASN A 206 -1.84 -15.08 7.80
CA ASN A 206 -0.60 -15.52 7.17
C ASN A 206 0.01 -14.38 6.35
N VAL A 207 1.33 -14.40 6.20
CA VAL A 207 2.07 -13.45 5.38
C VAL A 207 3.05 -14.18 4.45
N VAL A 208 3.15 -13.66 3.24
CA VAL A 208 4.12 -14.03 2.20
C VAL A 208 4.82 -12.74 1.81
N ILE A 209 6.08 -12.58 2.21
CA ILE A 209 6.88 -11.40 1.93
C ILE A 209 7.78 -11.68 0.73
N ILE A 210 7.72 -10.83 -0.28
CA ILE A 210 8.55 -10.89 -1.48
C ILE A 210 9.42 -9.65 -1.63
N SER A 211 10.60 -9.86 -2.21
CA SER A 211 11.56 -8.81 -2.53
C SER A 211 12.23 -9.14 -3.86
N ARG A 212 12.30 -8.18 -4.78
CA ARG A 212 12.91 -8.33 -6.12
C ARG A 212 12.46 -9.62 -6.83
N GLY A 213 11.16 -9.91 -6.81
CA GLY A 213 10.59 -11.08 -7.48
C GLY A 213 10.80 -12.42 -6.77
N SER A 214 11.44 -12.45 -5.60
CA SER A 214 11.78 -13.68 -4.87
C SER A 214 11.11 -13.73 -3.49
N LEU A 215 10.85 -14.92 -2.98
CA LEU A 215 10.34 -15.13 -1.63
C LEU A 215 11.41 -14.74 -0.59
N VAL A 216 11.01 -13.95 0.40
CA VAL A 216 11.84 -13.61 1.56
C VAL A 216 11.34 -14.33 2.81
N TYR A 217 10.01 -14.40 2.99
CA TYR A 217 9.41 -15.03 4.15
C TYR A 217 8.02 -15.59 3.82
N GLN A 218 7.66 -16.71 4.45
CA GLN A 218 6.30 -17.24 4.48
C GLN A 218 6.03 -17.79 5.89
N GLY A 219 4.88 -17.44 6.46
CA GLY A 219 4.46 -17.96 7.76
C GLY A 219 3.25 -17.25 8.34
N THR A 220 2.90 -17.59 9.58
CA THR A 220 1.87 -16.85 10.31
C THR A 220 2.40 -15.50 10.77
N LEU A 221 1.50 -14.54 10.98
CA LEU A 221 1.89 -13.25 11.52
C LEU A 221 2.50 -13.37 12.93
N ASP A 222 2.03 -14.32 13.74
CA ASP A 222 2.58 -14.59 15.08
C ASP A 222 3.98 -15.21 15.03
N SER A 223 4.25 -16.06 14.04
CA SER A 223 5.60 -16.56 13.79
C SER A 223 6.55 -15.43 13.37
N LEU A 224 6.07 -14.49 12.55
CA LEU A 224 6.85 -13.30 12.18
C LEU A 224 7.13 -12.43 13.42
N ARG A 225 6.13 -12.18 14.28
CA ARG A 225 6.30 -11.46 15.55
C ARG A 225 7.33 -12.13 16.45
N THR A 226 7.26 -13.46 16.59
CA THR A 226 8.16 -14.23 17.46
C THR A 226 9.60 -14.27 16.91
N SER A 227 9.76 -14.17 15.59
CA SER A 227 11.09 -14.13 14.96
C SER A 227 11.88 -12.86 15.29
N VAL A 228 11.20 -11.84 15.83
CA VAL A 228 11.79 -10.56 16.16
C VAL A 228 11.83 -10.44 17.68
N LYS A 229 13.04 -10.25 18.22
CA LYS A 229 13.22 -10.13 19.67
C LYS A 229 12.47 -8.91 20.18
N SER A 230 11.41 -9.12 20.96
CA SER A 230 10.76 -8.06 21.74
C SER A 230 11.76 -7.47 22.73
N ARG A 231 11.74 -6.14 22.92
CA ARG A 231 12.57 -5.45 23.90
C ARG A 231 11.74 -4.82 25.00
N ILE A 232 12.30 -4.76 26.20
CA ILE A 232 11.74 -4.02 27.31
C ILE A 232 12.51 -2.70 27.37
N LEU A 233 11.79 -1.59 27.25
CA LEU A 233 12.31 -0.25 27.46
C LEU A 233 12.23 0.08 28.95
N VAL A 234 13.38 0.33 29.55
CA VAL A 234 13.53 0.59 30.99
C VAL A 234 14.02 2.02 31.16
N THR A 235 13.27 2.80 31.92
CA THR A 235 13.73 4.10 32.45
C THR A 235 14.25 3.87 33.86
N SER A 236 15.51 4.20 34.11
CA SER A 236 16.16 3.93 35.40
C SER A 236 17.03 5.08 35.87
N SER A 237 17.39 5.09 37.15
CA SER A 237 18.27 6.09 37.76
C SER A 237 19.70 6.04 37.22
N ASP A 238 20.14 4.87 36.77
CA ASP A 238 21.49 4.65 36.21
C ASP A 238 21.46 3.52 35.15
N PRO A 239 21.20 3.88 33.87
CA PRO A 239 21.12 2.92 32.78
C PRO A 239 22.44 2.16 32.55
N THR A 240 23.59 2.80 32.78
CA THR A 240 24.91 2.20 32.58
C THR A 240 25.18 1.12 33.63
N LYS A 241 24.88 1.42 34.90
CA LYS A 241 24.99 0.44 35.99
C LYS A 241 24.04 -0.74 35.80
N LEU A 242 22.81 -0.49 35.35
CA LEU A 242 21.85 -1.55 35.06
C LEU A 242 22.31 -2.42 33.88
N THR A 243 22.85 -1.82 32.82
CA THR A 243 23.43 -2.56 31.67
C THR A 243 24.54 -3.50 32.12
N ALA A 244 25.47 -3.01 32.94
CA ALA A 244 26.58 -3.82 33.46
C ALA A 244 26.09 -4.98 34.34
N ALA A 245 25.11 -4.73 35.22
CA ALA A 245 24.53 -5.75 36.09
C ALA A 245 23.77 -6.83 35.30
N LEU A 246 23.04 -6.45 34.25
CA LEU A 246 22.37 -7.39 33.35
C LEU A 246 23.38 -8.27 32.61
N ALA A 247 24.47 -7.68 32.09
CA ALA A 247 25.54 -8.41 31.42
C ALA A 247 26.26 -9.38 32.37
N GLU A 248 26.56 -8.97 33.62
CA GLU A 248 27.21 -9.81 34.63
C GLU A 248 26.36 -11.04 35.00
N LYS A 249 25.03 -10.86 35.06
CA LYS A 249 24.07 -11.94 35.32
C LYS A 249 23.74 -12.78 34.09
N GLY A 250 24.19 -12.39 32.90
CA GLY A 250 23.84 -13.04 31.63
C GLY A 250 22.35 -12.89 31.28
N VAL A 251 21.69 -11.85 31.78
CA VAL A 251 20.24 -11.63 31.63
C VAL A 251 20.00 -10.63 30.50
N GLY A 252 19.64 -11.16 29.34
CA GLY A 252 19.28 -10.37 28.16
C GLY A 252 20.44 -9.60 27.52
N ASP A 253 20.16 -8.99 26.38
CA ASP A 253 21.10 -8.11 25.67
C ASP A 253 20.62 -6.66 25.81
N ALA A 254 21.44 -5.80 26.40
CA ALA A 254 21.04 -4.49 26.88
C ALA A 254 21.79 -3.37 26.14
N THR A 255 21.04 -2.44 25.53
CA THR A 255 21.60 -1.31 24.78
C THR A 255 20.96 0.00 25.24
N ILE A 256 21.77 1.01 25.55
CA ILE A 256 21.29 2.35 25.90
C ILE A 256 20.87 3.08 24.62
N LEU A 257 19.65 3.62 24.61
CA LEU A 257 19.09 4.38 23.51
C LEU A 257 19.50 5.87 23.57
N PRO A 258 19.41 6.61 22.45
CA PRO A 258 19.73 8.04 22.41
C PRO A 258 18.90 8.92 23.36
N ASP A 259 17.71 8.45 23.73
CA ASP A 259 16.81 9.12 24.68
C ASP A 259 17.12 8.82 26.16
N GLY A 260 18.19 8.07 26.42
CA GLY A 260 18.65 7.71 27.77
C GLY A 260 17.94 6.49 28.38
N ARG A 261 16.96 5.89 27.70
CA ARG A 261 16.34 4.63 28.16
C ARG A 261 17.22 3.43 27.83
N LEU A 262 17.03 2.35 28.55
CA LEU A 262 17.69 1.08 28.30
C LEU A 262 16.75 0.13 27.56
N ALA A 263 17.17 -0.38 26.40
CA ALA A 263 16.47 -1.43 25.67
C ALA A 263 17.08 -2.79 26.00
N VAL A 264 16.29 -3.69 26.59
CA VAL A 264 16.75 -5.03 27.00
C VAL A 264 16.00 -6.10 26.23
N LEU A 265 16.72 -6.98 25.53
CA LEU A 265 16.19 -8.05 24.68
C LEU A 265 16.28 -9.40 25.39
N GLY A 266 15.30 -10.29 25.15
CA GLY A 266 15.39 -11.70 25.53
C GLY A 266 15.28 -11.98 27.04
N THR A 267 14.56 -11.12 27.78
CA THR A 267 14.32 -11.26 29.21
C THR A 267 12.93 -10.74 29.61
N THR A 268 12.53 -10.95 30.86
CA THR A 268 11.23 -10.52 31.41
C THR A 268 11.36 -9.25 32.27
N LYS A 269 10.22 -8.61 32.59
CA LYS A 269 10.23 -7.42 33.47
C LYS A 269 10.63 -7.79 34.88
N GLU A 270 10.29 -9.01 35.28
CA GLU A 270 10.56 -9.61 36.58
C GLU A 270 12.08 -9.78 36.76
N ASP A 271 12.76 -10.39 35.77
CA ASP A 271 14.21 -10.57 35.78
C ASP A 271 14.96 -9.22 35.82
N ILE A 272 14.52 -8.25 35.01
CA ILE A 272 15.10 -6.89 35.01
C ILE A 272 14.94 -6.22 36.38
N SER A 273 13.78 -6.39 37.02
CA SER A 273 13.50 -5.81 38.34
C SER A 273 14.38 -6.41 39.43
N GLU A 274 14.58 -7.73 39.40
CA GLU A 274 15.45 -8.42 40.35
C GLU A 274 16.92 -7.96 40.21
N VAL A 275 17.42 -7.87 38.98
CA VAL A 275 18.77 -7.38 38.69
C VAL A 275 18.92 -5.92 39.12
N ALA A 276 17.95 -5.05 38.80
CA ALA A 276 17.97 -3.64 39.19
C ALA A 276 17.97 -3.47 40.71
N SER A 277 17.15 -4.24 41.42
CA SER A 277 17.09 -4.23 42.90
C SER A 277 18.42 -4.65 43.51
N THR A 278 19.01 -5.75 43.02
CA THR A 278 20.30 -6.26 43.50
C THR A 278 21.44 -5.28 43.25
N ALA A 279 21.41 -4.58 42.10
CA ALA A 279 22.40 -3.58 41.73
C ALA A 279 22.17 -2.21 42.42
N GLY A 280 21.08 -2.04 43.18
CA GLY A 280 20.72 -0.77 43.79
C GLY A 280 20.41 0.33 42.76
N VAL A 281 19.76 -0.04 41.65
CA VAL A 281 19.28 0.88 40.61
C VAL A 281 17.76 1.05 40.76
N GLN A 282 17.27 2.29 40.82
CA GLN A 282 15.83 2.54 40.80
C GLN A 282 15.29 2.47 39.37
N VAL A 283 14.19 1.75 39.18
CA VAL A 283 13.45 1.68 37.92
C VAL A 283 12.25 2.61 38.01
N PHE A 284 12.20 3.62 37.14
CA PHE A 284 11.10 4.59 37.06
C PHE A 284 9.95 4.10 36.15
N GLY A 285 10.25 3.21 35.21
CA GLY A 285 9.23 2.62 34.34
C GLY A 285 9.77 1.51 33.45
N MET A 286 8.90 0.56 33.11
CA MET A 286 9.18 -0.51 32.14
C MET A 286 8.01 -0.68 31.17
N ALA A 287 8.28 -0.46 29.90
CA ALA A 287 7.34 -0.71 28.82
C ALA A 287 7.85 -1.87 27.97
N ALA A 288 6.99 -2.85 27.69
CA ALA A 288 7.29 -3.82 26.66
C ALA A 288 7.07 -3.11 25.32
N GLU A 289 8.12 -2.96 24.53
CA GLU A 289 8.02 -2.50 23.16
C GLU A 289 7.89 -3.74 22.28
N GLN A 290 6.70 -3.93 21.72
CA GLN A 290 6.49 -4.97 20.73
C GLN A 290 7.36 -4.66 19.51
N ALA A 291 7.89 -5.72 18.90
CA ALA A 291 8.61 -5.60 17.64
C ALA A 291 7.73 -4.85 16.62
N ASP A 292 8.25 -3.74 16.10
CA ASP A 292 7.63 -3.05 14.98
C ASP A 292 7.77 -3.93 13.74
N LEU A 293 6.68 -4.65 13.42
CA LEU A 293 6.64 -5.54 12.27
C LEU A 293 6.90 -4.79 10.96
N GLU A 294 6.56 -3.50 10.88
CA GLU A 294 6.84 -2.68 9.72
C GLU A 294 8.35 -2.49 9.52
N GLN A 295 9.09 -2.21 10.59
CA GLN A 295 10.56 -2.16 10.54
C GLN A 295 11.18 -3.50 10.13
N VAL A 296 10.61 -4.61 10.59
CA VAL A 296 11.07 -5.96 10.25
C VAL A 296 10.86 -6.21 8.76
N PHE A 297 9.67 -5.91 8.25
CA PHE A 297 9.36 -5.95 6.83
C PHE A 297 10.30 -5.06 6.01
N LEU A 298 10.57 -3.82 6.45
CA LEU A 298 11.50 -2.91 5.80
C LEU A 298 12.93 -3.46 5.80
N SER A 299 13.37 -4.08 6.89
CA SER A 299 14.70 -4.70 6.96
C SER A 299 14.84 -5.88 5.99
N MET A 300 13.80 -6.71 5.89
CA MET A 300 13.72 -7.87 4.99
C MET A 300 13.65 -7.48 3.51
N THR A 301 13.15 -6.27 3.22
CA THR A 301 12.99 -5.75 1.85
C THR A 301 14.01 -4.65 1.51
N SER A 302 14.91 -4.34 2.44
CA SER A 302 15.93 -3.30 2.31
C SER A 302 16.88 -3.55 1.13
N GLY A 303 17.37 -2.47 0.53
CA GLY A 303 18.30 -2.51 -0.60
C GLY A 303 17.65 -2.40 -1.99
N GLN A 304 16.33 -2.46 -2.12
CA GLN A 304 15.67 -2.25 -3.43
C GLN A 304 15.82 -0.84 -4.00
N PHE A 305 16.02 0.15 -3.14
CA PHE A 305 16.33 1.52 -3.51
C PHE A 305 17.57 1.96 -2.73
N ALA A 306 18.75 1.73 -3.29
CA ALA A 306 19.93 2.48 -2.85
C ALA A 306 19.79 3.89 -3.41
N ALA A 307 19.16 4.80 -2.64
CA ALA A 307 19.28 6.21 -2.94
C ALA A 307 20.78 6.57 -2.91
N GLN A 308 21.29 7.18 -3.98
CA GLN A 308 22.59 7.81 -3.92
C GLN A 308 22.53 8.83 -2.78
N ALA A 309 23.51 8.80 -1.87
CA ALA A 309 23.62 9.79 -0.81
C ALA A 309 23.52 11.18 -1.44
N VAL A 310 22.60 12.01 -0.94
CA VAL A 310 22.55 13.42 -1.33
C VAL A 310 23.92 14.00 -0.98
N PRO A 311 24.74 14.42 -1.96
CA PRO A 311 26.02 15.02 -1.65
C PRO A 311 25.77 16.27 -0.80
N PRO A 312 26.65 16.55 0.19
CA PRO A 312 26.48 17.70 1.05
C PRO A 312 26.34 18.99 0.21
N PRO A 313 25.48 19.95 0.63
CA PRO A 313 25.31 21.20 -0.08
C PRO A 313 26.65 21.95 -0.10
N GLY A 314 27.29 22.02 -1.26
CA GLY A 314 28.61 22.66 -1.40
C GLY A 314 29.47 22.21 -2.57
N GLN A 315 29.15 21.10 -3.25
CA GLN A 315 29.81 20.79 -4.53
C GLN A 315 29.03 21.45 -5.67
N GLY A 316 29.48 22.65 -6.03
CA GLY A 316 28.92 23.42 -7.14
C GLY A 316 28.89 22.58 -8.42
N TYR A 317 27.78 22.68 -9.15
CA TYR A 317 27.71 22.23 -10.53
C TYR A 317 28.86 22.91 -11.29
N GLY A 318 29.84 22.11 -11.74
CA GLY A 318 30.87 22.59 -12.64
C GLY A 318 30.24 23.23 -13.88
N PRO A 319 30.89 24.22 -14.50
CA PRO A 319 30.34 24.87 -15.68
C PRO A 319 30.04 23.83 -16.77
N PRO A 320 28.94 23.99 -17.53
CA PRO A 320 28.60 23.04 -18.58
C PRO A 320 29.77 22.94 -19.56
N GLN A 321 30.29 21.72 -19.73
CA GLN A 321 31.27 21.44 -20.77
C GLN A 321 30.66 21.79 -22.13
N GLN A 322 31.34 22.68 -22.85
CA GLN A 322 31.05 22.95 -24.25
C GLN A 322 31.32 21.70 -25.09
N GLY A 323 30.36 21.33 -25.94
CA GLY A 323 30.60 20.50 -27.10
C GLY A 323 30.04 19.09 -27.05
N TYR A 324 28.76 18.94 -27.36
CA TYR A 324 28.29 17.77 -28.10
C TYR A 324 27.91 18.23 -29.50
N GLY A 325 28.79 17.95 -30.47
CA GLY A 325 28.47 18.07 -31.88
C GLY A 325 27.29 17.16 -32.23
N GLN A 326 26.42 17.62 -33.12
CA GLN A 326 25.31 16.81 -33.64
C GLN A 326 25.87 15.55 -34.33
N PRO A 327 25.35 14.35 -34.05
CA PRO A 327 25.69 13.17 -34.84
C PRO A 327 25.10 13.33 -36.26
N PRO A 328 25.88 13.09 -37.34
CA PRO A 328 25.37 13.17 -38.70
C PRO A 328 24.50 11.94 -38.98
N GLY A 329 23.22 12.12 -39.34
CA GLY A 329 22.44 11.00 -39.89
C GLY A 329 20.92 10.95 -39.70
N TYR A 330 20.22 12.03 -39.35
CA TYR A 330 18.75 12.03 -39.40
C TYR A 330 18.22 13.17 -40.29
N GLY A 331 17.99 12.85 -41.56
CA GLY A 331 17.11 13.64 -42.42
C GLY A 331 15.64 13.33 -42.08
N PRO A 332 14.72 14.30 -42.22
CA PRO A 332 13.30 14.05 -42.01
C PRO A 332 12.73 13.09 -43.08
N PRO A 333 11.75 12.23 -42.74
CA PRO A 333 11.14 11.31 -43.69
C PRO A 333 10.39 12.08 -44.82
N PRO A 334 10.45 11.61 -46.07
CA PRO A 334 9.81 12.28 -47.19
C PRO A 334 8.30 12.03 -47.17
N GLY A 335 7.49 13.09 -47.01
CA GLY A 335 6.04 12.91 -47.11
C GLY A 335 5.14 13.96 -46.46
N TYR A 336 5.48 15.25 -46.46
CA TYR A 336 4.49 16.32 -46.33
C TYR A 336 4.84 17.46 -47.28
N GLY A 337 4.00 17.63 -48.29
CA GLY A 337 4.09 18.71 -49.27
C GLY A 337 3.90 20.08 -48.62
N GLN A 338 4.41 21.10 -49.31
CA GLN A 338 4.35 22.50 -48.89
C GLN A 338 2.93 22.94 -48.49
N PRO A 339 2.76 23.77 -47.44
CA PRO A 339 1.47 24.36 -47.12
C PRO A 339 1.07 25.37 -48.20
N GLN A 340 -0.16 25.24 -48.72
CA GLN A 340 -0.80 26.24 -49.57
C GLN A 340 -1.03 27.55 -48.79
N PRO A 341 -0.79 28.73 -49.38
CA PRO A 341 -1.10 30.00 -48.74
C PRO A 341 -2.61 30.28 -48.84
N GLY A 342 -3.35 30.38 -47.72
CA GLY A 342 -4.73 30.87 -47.79
C GLY A 342 -5.74 30.54 -46.69
N TYR A 343 -5.37 29.97 -45.54
CA TYR A 343 -6.33 29.76 -44.44
C TYR A 343 -5.92 30.53 -43.18
N GLY A 344 -6.58 31.66 -42.95
CA GLY A 344 -6.59 32.34 -41.65
C GLY A 344 -7.58 31.66 -40.69
N PRO A 345 -7.37 31.75 -39.37
CA PRO A 345 -8.28 31.17 -38.38
C PRO A 345 -9.63 31.93 -38.32
N PRO A 346 -10.74 31.26 -37.99
CA PRO A 346 -12.05 31.91 -37.84
C PRO A 346 -12.05 32.88 -36.62
N PRO A 347 -12.77 34.02 -36.69
CA PRO A 347 -12.79 35.00 -35.62
C PRO A 347 -13.65 34.51 -34.44
N GLY A 348 -13.10 34.48 -33.22
CA GLY A 348 -13.91 34.21 -32.03
C GLY A 348 -13.22 33.71 -30.74
N TYR A 349 -11.91 33.48 -30.70
CA TYR A 349 -11.23 33.07 -29.47
C TYR A 349 -10.10 34.04 -29.10
N GLY A 350 -10.39 34.93 -28.15
CA GLY A 350 -9.37 35.69 -27.42
C GLY A 350 -8.85 34.87 -26.22
N PRO A 351 -7.55 34.95 -25.87
CA PRO A 351 -7.01 34.32 -24.67
C PRO A 351 -7.48 35.05 -23.40
N PRO A 352 -7.63 34.35 -22.26
CA PRO A 352 -7.98 34.96 -20.98
C PRO A 352 -6.86 35.92 -20.50
N PRO A 353 -7.20 37.06 -19.87
CA PRO A 353 -6.22 38.05 -19.46
C PRO A 353 -5.44 37.58 -18.22
N GLY A 354 -4.11 37.68 -18.26
CA GLY A 354 -3.33 37.72 -17.02
C GLY A 354 -1.99 37.02 -16.98
N TYR A 355 -1.12 37.11 -17.99
CA TYR A 355 0.33 36.98 -17.78
C TYR A 355 1.08 37.92 -18.74
N GLY A 356 1.86 38.83 -18.16
CA GLY A 356 2.62 39.87 -18.85
C GLY A 356 3.77 39.31 -19.68
N GLN A 357 4.06 40.00 -20.79
CA GLN A 357 5.17 39.73 -21.69
C GLN A 357 6.52 40.03 -21.02
N PRO A 358 7.58 39.24 -21.26
CA PRO A 358 8.94 39.72 -21.10
C PRO A 358 9.43 40.39 -22.40
N GLN A 359 9.97 41.61 -22.29
CA GLN A 359 10.68 42.30 -23.37
C GLN A 359 12.14 41.78 -23.53
N PRO A 360 12.74 41.91 -24.73
CA PRO A 360 14.01 41.28 -25.07
C PRO A 360 15.21 42.25 -25.09
N GLY A 361 16.41 41.69 -24.89
CA GLY A 361 17.67 42.25 -25.38
C GLY A 361 18.77 42.34 -24.33
N TYR A 362 19.97 41.80 -24.63
CA TYR A 362 21.21 42.58 -24.80
C TYR A 362 22.31 41.64 -25.32
N GLY A 363 23.01 42.09 -26.36
CA GLY A 363 24.12 41.39 -27.01
C GLY A 363 25.50 41.76 -26.46
N GLN A 364 26.40 40.79 -26.59
CA GLN A 364 27.87 40.78 -26.81
C GLN A 364 28.86 41.75 -26.08
N PRO A 365 30.14 41.33 -25.93
CA PRO A 365 30.99 41.63 -24.75
C PRO A 365 32.31 42.39 -25.05
N GLN A 366 33.04 42.80 -23.98
CA GLN A 366 34.53 42.86 -23.78
C GLN A 366 34.96 44.02 -22.80
N PRO A 367 36.24 44.17 -22.33
CA PRO A 367 36.95 43.32 -21.36
C PRO A 367 37.77 44.11 -20.26
N GLY A 368 38.16 43.45 -19.17
CA GLY A 368 39.50 43.65 -18.54
C GLY A 368 39.66 44.47 -17.24
N TYR A 369 40.58 43.96 -16.40
CA TYR A 369 41.41 44.56 -15.33
C TYR A 369 40.95 44.56 -13.85
N GLY A 370 41.81 43.94 -13.00
CA GLY A 370 42.30 44.56 -11.75
C GLY A 370 41.87 43.96 -10.40
N GLN A 371 42.79 43.28 -9.70
CA GLN A 371 42.80 42.92 -8.27
C GLN A 371 43.21 44.12 -7.35
N PRO A 372 43.27 44.08 -5.97
CA PRO A 372 42.68 43.17 -4.94
C PRO A 372 42.17 43.83 -3.60
N GLN A 373 41.66 42.98 -2.66
CA GLN A 373 41.61 43.09 -1.16
C GLN A 373 40.49 43.90 -0.42
N PRO A 374 40.26 43.76 0.92
CA PRO A 374 39.84 42.56 1.69
C PRO A 374 38.74 42.82 2.78
N GLY A 375 38.02 41.77 3.20
CA GLY A 375 37.45 41.60 4.55
C GLY A 375 36.15 42.34 4.92
N TYR A 376 35.13 41.61 5.40
CA TYR A 376 34.25 41.97 6.53
C TYR A 376 33.47 40.71 6.98
N GLY A 377 33.32 40.57 8.31
CA GLY A 377 32.86 39.37 9.02
C GLY A 377 31.34 39.06 8.96
N PRO A 378 30.87 38.08 9.75
CA PRO A 378 29.51 37.57 9.65
C PRO A 378 28.47 38.52 10.25
N PRO A 379 27.24 38.63 9.68
CA PRO A 379 26.17 39.40 10.28
C PRO A 379 25.48 38.64 11.45
N PRO A 380 24.82 39.36 12.38
CA PRO A 380 24.29 38.84 13.63
C PRO A 380 22.89 38.20 13.51
N GLN A 381 22.57 37.39 14.51
CA GLN A 381 21.26 36.80 14.78
C GLN A 381 20.26 37.90 15.18
N GLU A 382 19.10 37.96 14.52
CA GLU A 382 17.92 38.68 15.00
C GLU A 382 16.71 37.76 15.10
N TYR A 383 16.05 37.86 16.26
CA TYR A 383 14.89 37.12 16.72
C TYR A 383 13.63 37.50 15.91
N GLY A 384 12.89 36.50 15.44
CA GLY A 384 11.51 36.69 14.94
C GLY A 384 10.48 36.69 16.09
N PRO A 385 9.42 37.53 16.04
CA PRO A 385 8.38 37.60 17.07
C PRO A 385 7.36 36.43 16.97
N PRO A 386 6.59 36.15 18.05
CA PRO A 386 5.89 34.89 18.25
C PRO A 386 4.60 34.71 17.42
N LEU A 387 4.27 33.44 17.18
CA LEU A 387 3.08 32.92 16.50
C LEU A 387 1.79 33.42 17.17
N GLN A 388 0.92 34.07 16.39
CA GLN A 388 -0.47 34.35 16.77
C GLN A 388 -1.37 33.18 16.37
N GLU A 389 -2.15 32.69 17.34
CA GLU A 389 -3.21 31.71 17.16
C GLU A 389 -4.30 32.25 16.24
N TYR A 390 -4.58 31.54 15.14
CA TYR A 390 -5.75 31.78 14.31
C TYR A 390 -6.96 31.05 14.92
N GLY A 391 -7.92 31.82 15.44
CA GLY A 391 -9.26 31.33 15.77
C GLY A 391 -10.11 31.08 14.51
N PRO A 392 -11.15 30.22 14.59
CA PRO A 392 -11.96 29.85 13.42
C PRO A 392 -12.94 30.96 12.98
N PRO A 393 -13.26 31.06 11.68
CA PRO A 393 -14.18 32.05 11.14
C PRO A 393 -15.65 31.78 11.52
N PRO A 394 -16.49 32.82 11.69
CA PRO A 394 -17.88 32.65 12.14
C PRO A 394 -18.83 32.32 10.98
N GLY A 395 -19.79 31.43 11.27
CA GLY A 395 -21.07 31.39 10.58
C GLY A 395 -21.41 30.07 9.89
N TYR A 396 -22.08 29.17 10.61
CA TYR A 396 -23.28 28.44 10.17
C TYR A 396 -23.89 27.80 11.44
N GLY A 397 -25.07 28.29 11.86
CA GLY A 397 -25.81 27.76 13.01
C GLY A 397 -26.54 26.45 12.68
N PRO A 398 -26.89 25.64 13.69
CA PRO A 398 -27.62 24.38 13.50
C PRO A 398 -29.11 24.62 13.18
N PRO A 399 -29.76 23.75 12.38
CA PRO A 399 -31.20 23.84 12.15
C PRO A 399 -32.00 23.43 13.40
N PRO A 400 -33.20 24.01 13.61
CA PRO A 400 -34.01 23.81 14.81
C PRO A 400 -34.66 22.43 14.87
N GLY A 401 -34.66 21.85 16.07
CA GLY A 401 -35.53 20.73 16.41
C GLY A 401 -36.99 21.17 16.57
N TYR A 402 -37.89 20.29 16.15
CA TYR A 402 -39.24 20.20 16.70
C TYR A 402 -39.46 18.75 17.12
N GLY A 403 -39.55 18.55 18.43
CA GLY A 403 -40.20 17.38 19.01
C GLY A 403 -41.71 17.58 19.03
N GLN A 404 -42.44 16.48 18.86
CA GLN A 404 -43.73 16.25 19.52
C GLN A 404 -44.02 14.75 19.47
N THR A 405 -43.98 14.11 20.64
CA THR A 405 -44.73 12.89 20.98
C THR A 405 -46.22 13.10 20.76
N PRO A 406 -46.99 12.04 20.48
CA PRO A 406 -47.98 11.67 21.49
C PRO A 406 -48.18 10.16 21.70
N ASP A 407 -48.53 9.90 22.96
CA ASP A 407 -49.43 8.89 23.50
C ASP A 407 -49.14 7.38 23.44
N GLN A 408 -48.99 6.88 24.67
CA GLN A 408 -49.32 5.54 25.11
C GLN A 408 -50.78 5.20 24.82
N GLN A 409 -51.04 4.04 24.20
CA GLN A 409 -52.25 3.27 24.47
C GLN A 409 -51.90 1.81 24.70
N GLN A 410 -52.44 1.31 25.81
CA GLN A 410 -52.47 -0.06 26.27
C GLN A 410 -53.48 -0.91 25.46
N GLY A 411 -53.28 -2.23 25.51
CA GLY A 411 -54.21 -3.28 25.06
C GLY A 411 -53.57 -4.11 23.94
N GLY A 412 -53.38 -5.42 24.00
CA GLY A 412 -54.01 -6.47 24.79
C GLY A 412 -54.15 -7.68 23.85
N ASN A 413 -53.73 -8.85 24.34
CA ASN A 413 -53.60 -10.17 23.68
C ASN A 413 -52.41 -10.41 22.74
#